data_AF-R7VF39-F1
#
_entry.id   AF-R7VF39-F1
#
_cell.length_a   1.000
_cell.length_b   1.000
_cell.length_c   1.000
_cell.angle_alpha   90.00
_cell.angle_beta   90.00
_cell.angle_gamma   90.00
#
_symmetry.space_group_name_H-M   'P 1'
#
loop_
_entity.id
_entity.type
_entity.pdbx_description
1 polymer ?
#
loop_
_entity_poly.entity_id
_entity_poly.type
_entity_poly.pdbx_seq_one_letter_code
_entity_poly.pdbx_strand_id
1 'polypeptide(L)'
;CECQHLSVFAGGFFVPPNTVDFIADAALFLTVASNPVVVSMTGVLWFGYIIVMIFAWRVDRKNARKAVIYVVRPSRPMPYCYMVSIMTGWRRGAGTTSDVMLRLLGAKRSSEWMRIPNIGGNLFSTGAEEWFAIGAEAPLGMVTRILIGHNCSGSPSW
;
A
#
# COMPACT_ATOMS: atom_id res chain seq x y z
N CYS A 1 -47.19 -34.37 3.96
CA CYS A 1 -46.02 -35.06 4.54
C CYS A 1 -44.78 -34.26 4.19
N GLU A 2 -44.29 -33.51 5.16
CA GLU A 2 -43.04 -32.75 5.09
C GLU A 2 -41.85 -33.70 4.97
N CYS A 3 -40.97 -33.47 3.99
CA CYS A 3 -39.65 -34.06 3.98
C CYS A 3 -38.63 -32.94 4.24
N GLN A 4 -38.20 -32.81 5.49
CA GLN A 4 -37.04 -32.00 5.86
C GLN A 4 -35.76 -32.75 5.49
N HIS A 5 -35.34 -32.61 4.23
CA HIS A 5 -34.05 -33.07 3.75
C HIS A 5 -33.00 -31.96 3.90
N LEU A 6 -32.71 -31.54 5.14
CA LEU A 6 -31.62 -30.60 5.42
C LEU A 6 -31.17 -30.62 6.89
N SER A 7 -30.45 -31.66 7.34
CA SER A 7 -29.73 -31.64 8.65
C SER A 7 -28.81 -32.84 8.93
N VAL A 8 -28.09 -33.39 7.93
CA VAL A 8 -27.07 -34.45 8.20
C VAL A 8 -25.63 -33.92 8.22
N PHE A 9 -25.37 -32.67 7.82
CA PHE A 9 -24.01 -32.09 7.90
C PHE A 9 -23.68 -31.39 9.23
N ALA A 10 -24.57 -31.44 10.22
CA ALA A 10 -24.38 -30.81 11.54
C ALA A 10 -24.29 -31.81 12.70
N GLY A 11 -24.06 -33.10 12.41
CA GLY A 11 -23.69 -34.09 13.44
C GLY A 11 -22.21 -33.96 13.74
N GLY A 12 -21.86 -33.17 14.76
CA GLY A 12 -20.49 -32.98 15.22
C GLY A 12 -19.83 -34.31 15.59
N PHE A 13 -18.98 -34.83 14.71
CA PHE A 13 -17.94 -35.75 15.13
C PHE A 13 -17.01 -34.94 16.03
N PHE A 14 -17.16 -35.12 17.35
CA PHE A 14 -16.12 -34.74 18.29
C PHE A 14 -14.92 -35.63 17.98
N VAL A 15 -14.06 -35.16 17.08
CA VAL A 15 -12.71 -35.71 16.93
C VAL A 15 -12.00 -35.29 18.21
N PRO A 16 -11.73 -36.23 19.15
CA PRO A 16 -11.02 -35.87 20.36
C PRO A 16 -9.72 -35.17 19.94
N PRO A 17 -9.40 -34.00 20.52
CA PRO A 17 -8.20 -33.28 20.16
C PRO A 17 -7.02 -34.24 20.38
N ASN A 18 -6.21 -34.43 19.34
CA ASN A 18 -5.03 -35.24 19.46
C ASN A 18 -4.21 -34.70 20.64
N THR A 19 -3.90 -35.54 21.62
CA THR A 19 -3.16 -35.09 22.81
C THR A 19 -1.76 -34.70 22.36
N VAL A 20 -1.42 -33.42 22.48
CA VAL A 20 -0.08 -32.92 22.16
C VAL A 20 0.86 -33.37 23.26
N ASP A 21 1.51 -34.51 23.05
CA ASP A 21 2.52 -35.04 23.96
C ASP A 21 3.90 -34.66 23.41
N PHE A 22 4.40 -33.52 23.90
CA PHE A 22 5.67 -32.94 23.45
C PHE A 22 6.86 -33.91 23.59
N ILE A 23 6.80 -34.91 24.49
CA ILE A 23 7.88 -35.89 24.70
C ILE A 23 7.83 -36.98 23.64
N ALA A 24 6.64 -37.52 23.38
CA ALA A 24 6.44 -38.51 22.31
C ALA A 24 6.68 -37.90 20.92
N ASP A 25 6.23 -36.66 20.71
CA ASP A 25 6.48 -35.90 19.49
C ASP A 25 7.97 -35.58 19.31
N ALA A 26 8.71 -35.28 20.39
CA ALA A 26 10.17 -35.10 20.37
C ALA A 26 10.90 -36.39 19.96
N ALA A 27 10.43 -37.57 20.40
CA ALA A 27 10.98 -38.85 19.98
C ALA A 27 10.78 -39.12 18.48
N LEU A 28 9.71 -38.57 17.88
CA LEU A 28 9.48 -38.63 16.43
C LEU A 28 10.59 -37.92 15.64
N PHE A 29 11.22 -36.88 16.22
CA PHE A 29 12.38 -36.20 15.65
C PHE A 29 13.68 -37.02 15.72
N LEU A 30 13.76 -38.07 16.55
CA LEU A 30 14.90 -39.00 16.58
C LEU A 30 14.81 -40.05 15.46
N THR A 31 13.60 -40.40 15.02
CA THR A 31 13.34 -41.26 13.84
C THR A 31 13.69 -40.61 12.50
N VAL A 32 14.06 -39.33 12.50
CA VAL A 32 14.42 -38.52 11.31
C VAL A 32 15.60 -39.11 10.54
N ALA A 33 16.52 -39.79 11.21
CA ALA A 33 17.63 -40.49 10.57
C ALA A 33 17.17 -41.66 9.66
N SER A 34 16.00 -42.25 9.96
CA SER A 34 15.42 -43.36 9.20
C SER A 34 14.38 -42.91 8.16
N ASN A 35 13.65 -41.82 8.43
CA ASN A 35 12.66 -41.25 7.52
C ASN A 35 12.81 -39.72 7.42
N PRO A 36 13.68 -39.24 6.53
CA PRO A 36 14.00 -37.82 6.43
C PRO A 36 12.93 -37.01 5.68
N VAL A 37 11.88 -37.64 5.16
CA VAL A 37 10.92 -36.99 4.24
C VAL A 37 10.16 -35.85 4.92
N VAL A 38 9.66 -36.06 6.13
CA VAL A 38 8.87 -35.07 6.86
C VAL A 38 9.71 -33.85 7.25
N VAL A 39 10.92 -34.09 7.78
CA VAL A 39 11.82 -33.00 8.19
C VAL A 39 12.38 -32.26 6.99
N SER A 40 12.70 -32.95 5.90
CA SER A 40 13.15 -32.29 4.67
C SER A 40 12.04 -31.43 4.05
N MET A 41 10.80 -31.94 3.96
CA MET A 41 9.66 -31.17 3.45
C MET A 41 9.33 -29.95 4.32
N THR A 42 9.33 -30.13 5.64
CA THR A 42 9.11 -29.04 6.59
C THR A 42 10.23 -28.00 6.50
N GLY A 43 11.49 -28.43 6.45
CA GLY A 43 12.65 -27.56 6.29
C GLY A 43 12.61 -26.73 5.00
N VAL A 44 12.21 -27.32 3.87
CA VAL A 44 12.06 -26.61 2.59
C VAL A 44 10.96 -25.55 2.67
N LEU A 45 9.82 -25.86 3.30
CA LEU A 45 8.73 -24.89 3.50
C LEU A 45 9.17 -23.72 4.39
N TRP A 46 9.82 -24.00 5.52
CA TRP A 46 10.38 -22.95 6.39
C TRP A 46 11.43 -22.11 5.67
N PHE A 47 12.32 -22.74 4.90
CA PHE A 47 13.33 -22.02 4.13
C PHE A 47 12.72 -21.11 3.07
N GLY A 48 11.75 -21.62 2.30
CA GLY A 48 11.00 -20.83 1.32
C GLY A 48 10.25 -19.66 1.96
N TYR A 49 9.60 -19.90 3.10
CA TYR A 49 8.93 -18.87 3.88
C TYR A 49 9.91 -17.78 4.36
N ILE A 50 11.07 -18.16 4.89
CA ILE A 50 12.11 -17.22 5.34
C ILE A 50 12.62 -16.38 4.15
N ILE A 51 12.82 -16.97 2.96
CA ILE A 51 13.22 -16.21 1.76
C ILE A 51 12.16 -15.17 1.40
N VAL A 52 10.88 -15.56 1.36
CA VAL A 52 9.77 -14.65 1.07
C VAL A 52 9.68 -13.56 2.13
N MET A 53 9.84 -13.89 3.41
CA MET A 53 9.87 -12.93 4.50
C MET A 53 11.04 -11.94 4.39
N ILE A 54 12.24 -12.40 4.03
CA ILE A 54 13.41 -11.52 3.81
C ILE A 54 13.15 -10.62 2.60
N PHE A 55 12.56 -11.13 1.51
CA PHE A 55 12.21 -10.32 0.35
C PHE A 55 11.15 -9.29 0.69
N ALA A 56 10.06 -9.70 1.34
CA ALA A 56 8.98 -8.84 1.81
C ALA A 56 9.53 -7.74 2.73
N TRP A 57 10.38 -8.10 3.70
CA TRP A 57 11.04 -7.15 4.58
C TRP A 57 11.96 -6.16 3.84
N ARG A 58 12.70 -6.63 2.83
CA ARG A 58 13.52 -5.75 1.98
C ARG A 58 12.67 -4.77 1.17
N VAL A 59 11.53 -5.23 0.64
CA VAL A 59 10.57 -4.39 -0.09
C VAL A 59 9.94 -3.38 0.87
N ASP A 60 9.50 -3.82 2.04
CA ASP A 60 8.88 -2.98 3.06
C ASP A 60 9.84 -1.90 3.55
N ARG A 61 11.10 -2.24 3.83
CA ARG A 61 12.14 -1.27 4.19
C ARG A 61 12.40 -0.21 3.10
N LYS A 62 12.20 -0.55 1.82
CA LYS A 62 12.27 0.43 0.72
C LYS A 62 11.02 1.32 0.67
N ASN A 63 9.85 0.76 0.93
CA ASN A 63 8.57 1.49 0.95
C ASN A 63 8.44 2.43 2.16
N ALA A 64 8.94 2.02 3.33
CA ALA A 64 8.93 2.83 4.55
C ALA A 64 9.66 4.17 4.37
N ARG A 65 10.68 4.23 3.50
CA ARG A 65 11.39 5.48 3.16
C ARG A 65 10.57 6.42 2.27
N LYS A 66 9.54 5.91 1.59
CA LYS A 66 8.66 6.67 0.70
C LYS A 66 7.38 7.15 1.36
N ALA A 67 7.07 6.66 2.56
CA ALA A 67 5.88 7.04 3.33
C ALA A 67 5.97 8.45 3.97
N VAL A 68 6.84 9.32 3.44
CA VAL A 68 7.02 10.67 3.94
C VAL A 68 5.96 11.57 3.33
N ILE A 69 5.04 12.07 4.15
CA ILE A 69 4.05 13.05 3.73
C ILE A 69 4.75 14.39 3.52
N TYR A 70 4.95 14.77 2.25
CA TYR A 70 5.43 16.10 1.91
C TYR A 70 4.26 17.08 1.96
N VAL A 71 4.29 18.03 2.91
CA VAL A 71 3.33 19.14 2.98
C VAL A 71 3.93 20.36 2.30
N VAL A 72 3.57 20.61 1.04
CA VAL A 72 3.96 21.85 0.35
C VAL A 72 2.94 22.93 0.67
N ARG A 73 3.40 24.02 1.28
CA ARG A 73 2.59 25.20 1.58
C ARG A 73 2.68 26.24 0.46
N PRO A 74 1.62 27.05 0.25
CA PRO A 74 1.68 28.15 -0.69
C PRO A 74 2.71 29.18 -0.22
N SER A 75 3.41 29.83 -1.17
CA SER A 75 4.43 30.83 -0.86
C SER A 75 3.88 32.10 -0.20
N ARG A 76 2.57 32.34 -0.33
CA ARG A 76 1.87 33.46 0.30
C ARG A 76 0.80 32.92 1.26
N PRO A 77 0.62 33.54 2.44
CA PRO A 77 -0.49 33.21 3.32
C PRO A 77 -1.80 33.54 2.60
N MET A 78 -2.65 32.53 2.45
CA MET A 78 -3.95 32.63 1.80
C MET A 78 -5.05 32.39 2.84
N PRO A 79 -6.15 33.16 2.81
CA PRO A 79 -7.21 33.07 3.81
C PRO A 79 -7.97 31.74 3.76
N TYR A 80 -8.01 31.07 2.61
CA TYR A 80 -8.58 29.74 2.45
C TYR A 80 -7.51 28.75 2.01
N CYS A 81 -7.53 27.55 2.60
CA CYS A 81 -6.57 26.49 2.31
C CYS A 81 -7.32 25.18 2.02
N TYR A 82 -6.95 24.53 0.92
CA TYR A 82 -7.49 23.25 0.49
C TYR A 82 -6.38 22.21 0.49
N MET A 83 -6.64 21.06 1.07
CA MET A 83 -5.67 19.97 1.16
C MET A 83 -5.97 18.93 0.08
N VAL A 84 -4.97 18.62 -0.74
CA VAL A 84 -5.08 17.66 -1.86
C VAL A 84 -4.04 16.58 -1.66
N SER A 85 -4.48 15.33 -1.49
CA SER A 85 -3.58 14.16 -1.53
C SER A 85 -3.46 13.67 -2.96
N ILE A 86 -2.23 13.46 -3.42
CA ILE A 86 -1.91 12.84 -4.70
C ILE A 86 -1.26 11.50 -4.39
N MET A 87 -1.88 10.43 -4.88
CA MET A 87 -1.36 9.07 -4.74
C MET A 87 -0.84 8.62 -6.10
N THR A 88 0.48 8.41 -6.18
CA THR A 88 1.12 7.92 -7.40
C THR A 88 0.95 6.41 -7.49
N GLY A 89 0.52 5.92 -8.65
CA GLY A 89 0.27 4.49 -8.87
C GLY A 89 1.49 3.60 -8.61
N TRP A 90 1.24 2.31 -8.37
CA TRP A 90 2.28 1.31 -8.08
C TRP A 90 2.91 0.68 -9.34
N ARG A 91 2.37 0.97 -10.53
CA ARG A 91 2.90 0.43 -11.80
C ARG A 91 4.33 0.90 -12.01
N ARG A 92 5.19 0.03 -12.53
CA ARG A 92 6.56 0.38 -12.89
C ARG A 92 6.54 1.54 -13.88
N GLY A 93 7.19 2.65 -13.55
CA GLY A 93 7.18 3.87 -14.37
C GLY A 93 6.01 4.82 -14.10
N ALA A 94 5.13 4.55 -13.13
CA ALA A 94 4.05 5.49 -12.81
C ALA A 94 4.52 6.82 -12.18
N GLY A 95 5.79 6.89 -11.75
CA GLY A 95 6.34 8.11 -11.17
C GLY A 95 6.83 9.09 -12.23
N THR A 96 7.07 10.34 -11.82
CA THR A 96 7.56 11.39 -12.71
C THR A 96 8.64 12.23 -12.05
N THR A 97 9.65 12.62 -12.82
CA THR A 97 10.66 13.63 -12.44
C THR A 97 10.32 15.02 -12.96
N SER A 98 9.19 15.16 -13.67
CA SER A 98 8.71 16.43 -14.21
C SER A 98 8.10 17.31 -13.11
N ASP A 99 8.03 18.62 -13.36
CA ASP A 99 7.27 19.51 -12.49
C ASP A 99 5.77 19.33 -12.75
N VAL A 100 5.01 19.25 -11.67
CA VAL A 100 3.56 19.06 -11.70
C VAL A 100 2.88 20.39 -11.42
N MET A 101 1.77 20.64 -12.10
CA MET A 101 0.92 21.81 -11.91
C MET A 101 -0.47 21.36 -11.53
N LEU A 102 -1.07 22.05 -10.57
CA LEU A 102 -2.37 21.68 -10.00
C LEU A 102 -3.29 22.90 -9.95
N ARG A 103 -4.57 22.70 -10.26
CA ARG A 103 -5.61 23.73 -10.13
C ARG A 103 -6.94 23.13 -9.69
N LEU A 104 -7.58 23.75 -8.71
CA LEU A 104 -8.90 23.36 -8.23
C LEU A 104 -9.99 24.18 -8.91
N LEU A 105 -11.06 23.51 -9.34
CA LEU A 105 -12.26 24.14 -9.87
C LEU A 105 -13.42 23.88 -8.91
N GLY A 106 -13.87 24.93 -8.22
CA GLY A 106 -15.07 24.88 -7.40
C GLY A 106 -16.27 25.52 -8.08
N ALA A 107 -17.46 25.27 -7.52
CA ALA A 107 -18.73 25.76 -8.05
C ALA A 107 -18.83 27.30 -8.11
N LYS A 108 -18.11 28.01 -7.22
CA LYS A 108 -18.12 29.48 -7.16
C LYS A 108 -16.91 30.09 -7.88
N ARG A 109 -15.72 29.52 -7.68
CA ARG A 109 -14.44 30.03 -8.22
C ARG A 109 -13.46 28.90 -8.47
N SER A 110 -12.43 29.21 -9.24
CA SER A 110 -11.24 28.37 -9.42
C SER A 110 -10.06 28.90 -8.61
N SER A 111 -9.16 28.02 -8.16
CA SER A 111 -7.86 28.44 -7.66
C SER A 111 -6.96 28.91 -8.81
N GLU A 112 -5.84 29.54 -8.46
CA GLU A 112 -4.73 29.73 -9.39
C GLU A 112 -4.01 28.41 -9.65
N TRP A 113 -3.18 28.39 -10.70
CA TRP A 113 -2.29 27.29 -10.98
C TRP A 113 -1.15 27.27 -9.95
N MET A 114 -1.05 26.18 -9.21
CA MET A 114 0.06 25.95 -8.29
C MET A 114 1.10 25.06 -8.97
N ARG A 115 2.30 25.59 -9.19
CA ARG A 115 3.44 24.80 -9.66
C ARG A 115 4.14 24.14 -8.48
N ILE A 116 4.35 22.83 -8.59
CA ILE A 116 5.04 22.01 -7.62
C ILE A 116 6.34 21.53 -8.28
N PRO A 117 7.48 22.19 -8.00
CA PRO A 117 8.75 21.81 -8.59
C PRO A 117 9.26 20.51 -7.96
N ASN A 118 9.63 19.53 -8.77
CA ASN A 118 10.16 18.24 -8.29
C ASN A 118 11.68 18.30 -8.13
N ILE A 119 12.14 19.15 -7.21
CA ILE A 119 13.57 19.37 -6.97
C ILE A 119 14.17 18.09 -6.37
N GLY A 120 15.07 17.45 -7.13
CA GLY A 120 15.74 16.22 -6.72
C GLY A 120 15.01 14.92 -7.06
N GLY A 121 13.87 14.97 -7.76
CA GLY A 121 13.15 13.78 -8.24
C GLY A 121 12.55 12.90 -7.15
N ASN A 122 12.34 13.45 -5.95
CA ASN A 122 11.83 12.70 -4.80
C ASN A 122 10.30 12.80 -4.64
N LEU A 123 9.66 13.76 -5.30
CA LEU A 123 8.19 13.87 -5.32
C LEU A 123 7.61 13.06 -6.48
N PHE A 124 6.36 12.62 -6.34
CA PHE A 124 5.62 11.87 -7.34
C PHE A 124 6.32 10.58 -7.76
N SER A 125 6.96 9.92 -6.79
CA SER A 125 7.63 8.63 -7.05
C SER A 125 6.61 7.49 -7.06
N THR A 126 6.88 6.41 -7.80
CA THR A 126 5.98 5.25 -7.86
C THR A 126 5.65 4.73 -6.46
N GLY A 127 4.35 4.68 -6.15
CA GLY A 127 3.81 4.24 -4.86
C GLY A 127 3.89 5.25 -3.73
N ALA A 128 4.23 6.52 -4.01
CA ALA A 128 4.25 7.57 -3.00
C ALA A 128 2.88 8.26 -2.85
N GLU A 129 2.68 8.83 -1.66
CA GLU A 129 1.54 9.67 -1.32
C GLU A 129 2.05 11.02 -0.83
N GLU A 130 1.64 12.09 -1.51
CA GLU A 130 2.08 13.45 -1.22
C GLU A 130 0.87 14.38 -0.99
N TRP A 131 0.98 15.30 -0.03
CA TRP A 131 -0.13 16.13 0.42
C TRP A 131 0.16 17.62 0.17
N PHE A 132 -0.64 18.24 -0.69
CA PHE A 132 -0.42 19.62 -1.10
C PHE A 132 -1.46 20.56 -0.50
N ALA A 133 -1.01 21.67 0.07
CA ALA A 133 -1.87 22.73 0.57
C ALA A 133 -2.00 23.82 -0.51
N ILE A 134 -3.20 23.95 -1.07
CA ILE A 134 -3.52 24.94 -2.10
C ILE A 134 -4.20 26.12 -1.44
N GLY A 135 -3.56 27.29 -1.51
CA GLY A 135 -4.15 28.54 -1.06
C GLY A 135 -5.14 29.11 -2.07
N ALA A 136 -6.21 29.72 -1.58
CA ALA A 136 -7.14 30.50 -2.37
C ALA A 136 -7.52 31.81 -1.65
N GLU A 137 -7.71 32.88 -2.43
CA GLU A 137 -8.09 34.20 -1.90
C GLU A 137 -9.53 34.25 -1.39
N ALA A 138 -10.39 33.37 -1.90
CA ALA A 138 -11.82 33.30 -1.56
C ALA A 138 -12.29 31.85 -1.58
N PRO A 139 -13.43 31.51 -0.96
CA PRO A 139 -13.90 30.14 -0.93
C PRO A 139 -14.32 29.69 -2.34
N LEU A 140 -13.76 28.56 -2.79
CA LEU A 140 -14.04 27.96 -4.10
C LEU A 140 -15.49 27.43 -4.21
N GLY A 141 -16.15 27.22 -3.07
CA GLY A 141 -17.42 26.49 -2.98
C GLY A 141 -17.18 24.97 -3.01
N MET A 142 -18.19 24.21 -3.42
CA MET A 142 -18.06 22.76 -3.62
C MET A 142 -17.04 22.50 -4.75
N VAL A 143 -15.96 21.77 -4.45
CA VAL A 143 -14.96 21.41 -5.45
C VAL A 143 -15.58 20.40 -6.41
N THR A 144 -15.56 20.72 -7.71
CA THR A 144 -16.18 19.90 -8.76
C THR A 144 -15.15 19.16 -9.60
N ARG A 145 -13.99 19.78 -9.84
CA ARG A 145 -12.94 19.20 -10.68
C ARG A 145 -11.56 19.60 -10.16
N ILE A 146 -10.60 18.74 -10.42
CA ILE A 146 -9.17 18.97 -10.17
C ILE A 146 -8.48 18.83 -11.51
N LEU A 147 -7.70 19.86 -11.88
CA LEU A 147 -6.86 19.84 -13.08
C LEU A 147 -5.42 19.57 -12.65
N ILE A 148 -4.82 18.54 -13.24
CA ILE A 148 -3.43 18.16 -13.03
C ILE A 148 -2.73 18.25 -14.38
N GLY A 149 -1.57 18.90 -14.42
CA GLY A 149 -0.72 19.01 -15.60
C GLY A 149 0.75 18.80 -15.23
N HIS A 150 1.59 18.67 -16.24
CA HIS A 150 3.04 18.55 -16.08
C HIS A 150 3.76 19.30 -17.20
N ASN A 151 5.01 19.68 -16.96
CA ASN A 151 5.81 20.45 -17.91
C ASN A 151 6.63 19.59 -18.91
N CYS A 152 6.41 18.26 -18.93
CA CYS A 152 7.15 17.30 -19.76
C CYS A 152 8.69 17.38 -19.70
N SER A 153 9.29 18.03 -18.69
CA SER A 153 10.75 18.22 -18.66
C SER A 153 11.52 16.98 -18.21
N GLY A 154 10.84 16.02 -17.58
CA GLY A 154 11.41 14.76 -17.14
C GLY A 154 10.99 13.59 -18.04
N SER A 155 11.02 12.38 -17.49
CA SER A 155 10.48 11.18 -18.13
C SER A 155 9.13 10.80 -17.51
N PRO A 156 8.02 11.42 -17.94
CA PRO A 156 6.68 11.00 -17.54
C PRO A 156 6.30 9.72 -18.31
N SER A 157 5.89 8.67 -17.60
CA SER A 157 5.30 7.47 -18.23
C SER A 157 3.93 7.13 -17.65
N TRP A 158 3.15 8.16 -17.31
CA TRP A 158 1.79 8.04 -16.79
C TRP A 158 0.74 8.19 -17.89
#